data_AF-A0AAD6FFC8-F1
#
_entry.id   AF-A0AAD6FFC8-F1
#
_cell.length_a   1.000
_cell.length_b   1.000
_cell.length_c   1.000
_cell.angle_alpha   90.00
_cell.angle_beta   90.00
_cell.angle_gamma   90.00
#
_symmetry.space_group_name_H-M   'P 1'
#
loop_
_entity.id
_entity.type
_entity.pdbx_description
1 polymer ?
#
loop_
_entity_poly.entity_id
_entity_poly.type
_entity_poly.pdbx_seq_one_letter_code
_entity_poly.pdbx_strand_id
1 'polypeptide(L)'
;MEKERRSSKQYGSLEKTQVEGATQKSMATNQWNYTLDVVLNASEVAIIQEFQSSLNSFPIQLSNNTEISDITFTTVCSSTATGFQCRCEDNFAWPYSTCVTYGACDSIVSGICTCIDAIPADGQSCQEISGLLAQVEYDMYVDLHFTDIGTVDALRSILDAGGFSLALGPTVNVTHINITTVPLVFYEYQIIIEVNTSDADQLRNVLNSLTFPVQISSSVNILDANITTVCSQDNTGFQCHCENDYLWPCDKCDTYGKCDGNTSNTCGCINAIPPDGQYCQPADQN
;
A
#
# COMPACT_ATOMS: atom_id res chain seq x y z
N MET A 1 82.58 -18.01 19.57
CA MET A 1 81.89 -19.18 20.13
C MET A 1 81.86 -18.93 21.63
N GLU A 2 80.76 -18.57 22.29
CA GLU A 2 79.41 -19.12 22.30
C GLU A 2 78.39 -17.98 22.48
N LYS A 3 77.17 -18.14 21.97
CA LYS A 3 76.09 -17.13 21.98
C LYS A 3 75.04 -17.53 23.02
N GLU A 4 74.66 -16.59 23.88
CA GLU A 4 73.66 -16.73 24.94
C GLU A 4 72.28 -17.19 24.42
N ARG A 5 71.64 -18.10 25.18
CA ARG A 5 70.19 -18.31 25.20
C ARG A 5 69.65 -17.80 26.52
N ARG A 6 68.71 -16.83 26.47
CA ARG A 6 67.84 -16.48 27.59
C ARG A 6 66.38 -16.57 27.12
N SER A 7 65.59 -17.22 27.97
CA SER A 7 64.19 -17.61 27.81
C SER A 7 63.26 -16.40 27.58
N SER A 8 62.30 -16.52 26.66
CA SER A 8 61.27 -15.50 26.41
C SER A 8 59.89 -16.03 26.81
N LYS A 9 59.16 -15.20 27.56
CA LYS A 9 57.76 -15.39 27.94
C LYS A 9 56.88 -15.31 26.68
N GLN A 10 55.94 -16.24 26.56
CA GLN A 10 54.96 -16.25 25.48
C GLN A 10 53.69 -15.54 25.95
N TYR A 11 53.45 -14.36 25.37
CA TYR A 11 52.23 -13.58 25.54
C TYR A 11 51.15 -14.21 24.65
N GLY A 12 49.99 -14.54 25.24
CA GLY A 12 48.85 -15.13 24.55
C GLY A 12 48.27 -14.18 23.51
N SER A 13 47.97 -14.73 22.34
CA SER A 13 47.51 -14.02 21.15
C SER A 13 46.04 -13.66 21.26
N LEU A 14 45.69 -12.40 21.03
CA LEU A 14 44.32 -11.95 20.77
C LEU A 14 43.94 -12.39 19.34
N GLU A 15 42.96 -13.26 19.18
CA GLU A 15 42.44 -13.68 17.88
C GLU A 15 41.14 -12.93 17.50
N LYS A 16 41.24 -12.21 16.38
CA LYS A 16 40.24 -11.87 15.34
C LYS A 16 38.81 -11.52 15.76
N THR A 17 38.51 -10.22 15.75
CA THR A 17 37.17 -9.64 15.64
C THR A 17 36.66 -9.76 14.19
N GLN A 18 35.48 -10.35 14.00
CA GLN A 18 34.79 -10.45 12.71
C GLN A 18 33.66 -9.40 12.70
N VAL A 19 33.64 -8.53 11.68
CA VAL A 19 32.67 -7.43 11.51
C VAL A 19 31.70 -7.84 10.40
N GLU A 20 30.40 -7.89 10.71
CA GLU A 20 29.36 -8.26 9.74
C GLU A 20 28.27 -7.18 9.66
N GLY A 21 28.02 -6.68 8.43
CA GLY A 21 26.80 -5.95 8.04
C GLY A 21 26.77 -4.43 8.31
N ALA A 22 26.81 -3.62 7.24
CA ALA A 22 26.45 -2.20 7.26
C ALA A 22 25.21 -1.97 6.38
N THR A 23 24.12 -1.44 6.95
CA THR A 23 22.87 -1.17 6.21
C THR A 23 22.73 0.33 5.94
N GLN A 24 22.48 0.72 4.68
CA GLN A 24 22.39 2.12 4.24
C GLN A 24 20.94 2.64 4.24
N LYS A 25 20.70 3.80 4.87
CA LYS A 25 19.53 4.66 4.59
C LYS A 25 20.03 6.04 4.17
N SER A 26 19.61 6.54 3.01
CA SER A 26 20.01 7.86 2.51
C SER A 26 18.96 8.93 2.82
N MET A 27 19.35 9.99 3.53
CA MET A 27 18.72 11.32 3.47
C MET A 27 19.75 12.38 3.85
N ALA A 28 19.72 13.52 3.15
CA ALA A 28 20.80 14.49 3.03
C ALA A 28 21.14 15.25 4.33
N THR A 29 22.31 14.93 4.88
CA THR A 29 23.28 15.76 5.65
C THR A 29 24.55 14.89 5.72
N ASN A 30 25.76 15.45 5.65
CA ASN A 30 27.02 14.65 5.60
C ASN A 30 27.38 13.98 6.96
N GLN A 31 26.42 13.34 7.61
CA GLN A 31 26.59 12.59 8.85
C GLN A 31 26.03 11.18 8.64
N TRP A 32 26.93 10.21 8.56
CA TRP A 32 26.59 8.81 8.40
C TRP A 32 26.51 8.18 9.79
N ASN A 33 25.32 7.74 10.20
CA ASN A 33 25.16 6.94 11.41
C ASN A 33 25.43 5.48 11.04
N TYR A 34 26.54 4.94 11.53
CA TYR A 34 26.87 3.52 11.38
C TYR A 34 26.51 2.81 12.68
N THR A 35 25.72 1.74 12.58
CA THR A 35 25.53 0.78 13.67
C THR A 35 26.45 -0.40 13.40
N LEU A 36 27.28 -0.77 14.37
CA LEU A 36 28.22 -1.88 14.28
C LEU A 36 27.77 -2.95 15.27
N ASP A 37 27.43 -4.14 14.78
CA ASP A 37 27.23 -5.32 15.64
C ASP A 37 28.58 -6.01 15.85
N VAL A 38 28.94 -6.25 17.13
CA VAL A 38 30.23 -6.85 17.51
C VAL A 38 29.97 -7.99 18.48
N VAL A 39 30.29 -9.20 18.03
CA VAL A 39 30.26 -10.38 18.88
C VAL A 39 31.59 -10.53 19.60
N LEU A 40 31.55 -10.48 20.94
CA LEU A 40 32.72 -10.70 21.79
C LEU A 40 32.64 -12.10 22.40
N ASN A 41 33.67 -12.91 22.18
CA ASN A 41 33.85 -14.18 22.86
C ASN A 41 34.89 -14.02 23.98
N ALA A 42 34.48 -14.15 25.24
CA ALA A 42 35.37 -14.05 26.39
C ALA A 42 35.31 -15.34 27.22
N SER A 43 36.48 -15.79 27.68
CA SER A 43 36.60 -17.01 28.50
C SER A 43 36.17 -16.81 29.96
N GLU A 44 36.12 -15.56 30.42
CA GLU A 44 35.75 -15.20 31.80
C GLU A 44 34.82 -13.99 31.82
N VAL A 45 33.76 -14.05 32.63
CA VAL A 45 32.77 -12.96 32.78
C VAL A 45 33.41 -11.67 33.32
N ALA A 46 34.49 -11.79 34.11
CA ALA A 46 35.22 -10.64 34.66
C ALA A 46 35.79 -9.73 33.56
N ILE A 47 36.23 -10.29 32.42
CA ILE A 47 36.76 -9.55 31.27
C ILE A 47 35.64 -8.73 30.61
N ILE A 48 34.43 -9.29 30.55
CA ILE A 48 33.25 -8.59 30.01
C ILE A 48 32.88 -7.41 30.92
N GLN A 49 32.92 -7.57 32.25
CA GLN A 49 32.62 -6.49 33.20
C GLN A 49 33.66 -5.36 33.17
N GLU A 50 34.94 -5.68 33.02
CA GLU A 50 36.01 -4.69 32.86
C GLU A 50 35.85 -3.92 31.54
N PHE A 51 35.47 -4.63 30.47
CA PHE A 51 35.18 -4.01 29.18
C PHE A 51 33.94 -3.10 29.25
N GLN A 52 32.82 -3.57 29.84
CA GLN A 52 31.63 -2.74 30.08
C GLN A 52 31.96 -1.48 30.88
N SER A 53 32.77 -1.62 31.94
CA SER A 53 33.20 -0.48 32.77
C SER A 53 34.03 0.53 31.98
N SER A 54 34.85 0.05 31.04
CA SER A 54 35.65 0.89 30.15
C SER A 54 34.81 1.63 29.11
N LEU A 55 33.63 1.10 28.78
CA LEU A 55 32.71 1.68 27.80
C LEU A 55 31.70 2.65 28.41
N ASN A 56 31.60 2.80 29.73
CA ASN A 56 30.68 3.75 30.37
C ASN A 56 31.05 5.25 30.16
N SER A 57 32.05 5.55 29.34
CA SER A 57 32.53 6.91 29.05
C SER A 57 32.33 7.27 27.58
N PHE A 58 31.09 7.63 27.20
CA PHE A 58 30.75 8.14 25.87
C PHE A 58 30.74 9.68 25.80
N PRO A 59 31.03 10.28 24.62
CA PRO A 59 31.39 9.63 23.36
C PRO A 59 32.86 9.20 23.30
N ILE A 60 33.16 8.12 22.56
CA ILE A 60 34.53 7.63 22.33
C ILE A 60 35.02 8.15 20.97
N GLN A 61 36.00 9.05 20.96
CA GLN A 61 36.61 9.57 19.73
C GLN A 61 37.60 8.56 19.14
N LEU A 62 37.33 8.06 17.93
CA LEU A 62 38.23 7.17 17.19
C LEU A 62 39.11 7.94 16.20
N SER A 63 38.60 9.03 15.63
CA SER A 63 39.33 9.94 14.73
C SER A 63 38.72 11.34 14.79
N ASN A 64 39.31 12.31 14.07
CA ASN A 64 38.79 13.68 14.01
C ASN A 64 37.36 13.80 13.45
N ASN A 65 36.85 12.74 12.80
CA ASN A 65 35.55 12.71 12.13
C ASN A 65 34.72 11.48 12.51
N THR A 66 35.13 10.69 13.51
CA THR A 66 34.44 9.45 13.89
C THR A 66 34.41 9.33 15.40
N GLU A 67 33.20 9.35 15.95
CA GLU A 67 32.93 9.12 17.36
C GLU A 67 31.93 7.98 17.52
N ILE A 68 32.14 7.14 18.52
CA ILE A 68 31.12 6.21 19.00
C ILE A 68 30.25 6.99 19.99
N SER A 69 28.97 7.15 19.66
CA SER A 69 28.02 7.90 20.49
C SER A 69 27.45 7.08 21.63
N ASP A 70 27.30 5.77 21.43
CA ASP A 70 26.72 4.83 22.39
C ASP A 70 27.16 3.39 22.05
N ILE A 71 27.20 2.50 23.03
CA ILE A 71 27.32 1.05 22.85
C ILE A 71 26.25 0.40 23.73
N THR A 72 25.37 -0.36 23.09
CA THR A 72 24.32 -1.13 23.76
C THR A 72 24.59 -2.63 23.62
N PHE A 73 24.52 -3.35 24.72
CA PHE A 73 24.56 -4.81 24.73
C PHE A 73 23.15 -5.34 24.63
N THR A 74 22.89 -6.24 23.69
CA THR A 74 21.53 -6.78 23.47
C THR A 74 21.40 -8.22 23.96
N THR A 75 22.50 -8.98 23.93
CA THR A 75 22.50 -10.44 24.12
C THR A 75 23.69 -10.88 24.95
N VAL A 76 23.46 -11.77 25.91
CA VAL A 76 24.49 -12.42 26.71
C VAL A 76 24.36 -13.93 26.61
N CYS A 77 25.39 -14.59 26.09
CA CYS A 77 25.45 -16.05 25.98
C CYS A 77 26.39 -16.65 27.03
N SER A 78 25.94 -17.74 27.67
CA SER A 78 26.70 -18.47 28.67
C SER A 78 26.70 -19.97 28.37
N SER A 79 27.78 -20.66 28.72
CA SER A 79 27.78 -22.13 28.65
C SER A 79 27.02 -22.71 29.84
N THR A 80 26.27 -23.78 29.59
CA THR A 80 25.51 -24.54 30.58
C THR A 80 25.91 -26.01 30.52
N ALA A 81 25.45 -26.81 31.48
CA ALA A 81 25.73 -28.26 31.48
C ALA A 81 25.19 -28.99 30.24
N THR A 82 24.20 -28.40 29.54
CA THR A 82 23.50 -29.00 28.41
C THR A 82 23.80 -28.30 27.07
N GLY A 83 24.65 -27.28 27.06
CA GLY A 83 24.99 -26.54 25.84
C GLY A 83 25.29 -25.08 26.12
N PHE A 84 24.60 -24.19 25.40
CA PHE A 84 24.68 -22.75 25.59
C PHE A 84 23.31 -22.18 25.85
N GLN A 85 23.25 -21.08 26.60
CA GLN A 85 22.04 -20.33 26.84
C GLN A 85 22.30 -18.86 26.60
N CYS A 86 21.51 -18.26 25.70
CA CYS A 86 21.60 -16.85 25.32
C CYS A 86 20.36 -16.11 25.80
N ARG A 87 20.58 -15.06 26.61
CA ARG A 87 19.54 -14.22 27.21
C ARG A 87 19.65 -12.79 26.68
N CYS A 88 18.51 -12.14 26.51
CA CYS A 88 18.45 -10.73 26.11
C CYS A 88 18.57 -9.81 27.31
N GLU A 89 19.16 -8.63 27.08
CA GLU A 89 19.11 -7.51 28.03
C GLU A 89 17.72 -6.87 28.06
N ASP A 90 17.47 -6.02 29.06
CA ASP A 90 16.20 -5.33 29.22
C ASP A 90 15.83 -4.51 27.96
N ASN A 91 14.56 -4.54 27.57
CA ASN A 91 14.01 -3.96 26.34
C ASN A 91 14.37 -4.68 25.03
N PHE A 92 15.11 -5.79 25.09
CA PHE A 92 15.42 -6.62 23.92
C PHE A 92 14.77 -8.00 24.04
N ALA A 93 14.44 -8.61 22.90
CA ALA A 93 13.92 -9.96 22.84
C ALA A 93 14.33 -10.65 21.53
N TRP A 94 14.20 -11.97 21.51
CA TRP A 94 14.32 -12.76 20.29
C TRP A 94 12.99 -12.76 19.52
N PRO A 95 13.02 -12.66 18.18
CA PRO A 95 11.83 -12.83 17.37
C PRO A 95 11.33 -14.27 17.44
N TYR A 96 10.03 -14.47 17.19
CA TYR A 96 9.37 -15.77 17.22
C TYR A 96 10.14 -16.88 16.51
N SER A 97 10.62 -16.60 15.30
CA SER A 97 11.36 -17.56 14.47
C SER A 97 12.61 -18.08 15.18
N THR A 98 13.36 -17.20 15.84
CA THR A 98 14.58 -17.55 16.56
C THR A 98 14.26 -18.37 17.81
N CYS A 99 13.23 -17.96 18.56
CA CYS A 99 12.72 -18.68 19.73
C CYS A 99 12.36 -20.14 19.40
N VAL A 100 11.67 -20.37 18.29
CA VAL A 100 11.27 -21.72 17.87
C VAL A 100 12.45 -22.50 17.30
N THR A 101 13.33 -21.85 16.54
CA THR A 101 14.47 -22.51 15.86
C THR A 101 15.51 -23.00 16.86
N TYR A 102 15.88 -22.15 17.82
CA TYR A 102 16.95 -22.45 18.78
C TYR A 102 16.44 -22.95 20.14
N GLY A 103 15.12 -23.03 20.30
CA GLY A 103 14.47 -23.50 21.52
C GLY A 103 14.47 -22.44 22.61
N ALA A 104 13.29 -21.87 22.90
CA ALA A 104 13.13 -20.89 23.96
C ALA A 104 13.31 -21.53 25.34
N CYS A 105 14.15 -20.92 26.19
CA CYS A 105 14.37 -21.39 27.56
C CYS A 105 13.36 -20.78 28.56
N ASP A 106 12.57 -19.82 28.11
CA ASP A 106 11.46 -19.17 28.78
C ASP A 106 10.17 -19.29 27.96
N SER A 107 9.04 -18.89 28.57
CA SER A 107 7.76 -18.89 27.86
C SER A 107 7.75 -17.85 26.74
N ILE A 108 7.34 -18.25 25.54
CA ILE A 108 7.09 -17.32 24.44
C ILE A 108 5.80 -16.55 24.75
N VAL A 109 5.90 -15.24 24.91
CA VAL A 109 4.77 -14.33 25.16
C VAL A 109 4.73 -13.29 24.05
N SER A 110 3.55 -13.05 23.47
CA SER A 110 3.39 -12.09 22.36
C SER A 110 4.31 -12.35 21.15
N GLY A 111 4.63 -13.61 20.88
CA GLY A 111 5.49 -14.00 19.76
C GLY A 111 6.97 -13.69 19.95
N ILE A 112 7.40 -13.36 21.17
CA ILE A 112 8.82 -13.12 21.49
C ILE A 112 9.23 -13.95 22.71
N CYS A 113 10.54 -14.18 22.86
CA CYS A 113 11.12 -14.81 24.04
C CYS A 113 12.38 -14.03 24.47
N THR A 114 12.72 -14.08 25.76
CA THR A 114 13.92 -13.40 26.28
C THR A 114 15.13 -14.33 26.33
N CYS A 115 14.94 -15.63 26.03
CA CYS A 115 15.98 -16.62 26.16
C CYS A 115 15.89 -17.76 25.14
N ILE A 116 17.04 -18.23 24.66
CA ILE A 116 17.17 -19.44 23.82
C ILE A 116 18.30 -20.36 24.32
N ASP A 117 18.20 -21.66 24.03
CA ASP A 117 19.15 -22.70 24.44
C ASP A 117 20.18 -23.06 23.34
N ALA A 118 20.64 -22.05 22.58
CA ALA A 118 21.75 -22.18 21.64
C ALA A 118 22.41 -20.83 21.33
N ILE A 119 23.60 -20.87 20.70
CA ILE A 119 24.22 -19.71 20.06
C ILE A 119 23.71 -19.64 18.61
N PRO A 120 23.02 -18.56 18.20
CA PRO A 120 22.57 -18.43 16.83
C PRO A 120 23.70 -18.41 15.79
N ALA A 121 23.47 -19.02 14.63
CA ALA A 121 24.32 -18.85 13.46
C ALA A 121 24.18 -17.42 12.88
N ASP A 122 25.19 -16.98 12.13
CA ASP A 122 25.21 -15.70 11.39
C ASP A 122 25.12 -14.42 12.25
N GLY A 123 25.58 -14.49 13.50
CA GLY A 123 25.68 -13.31 14.36
C GLY A 123 24.33 -12.72 14.81
N GLN A 124 23.24 -13.48 14.73
CA GLN A 124 21.93 -12.99 15.19
C GLN A 124 21.98 -12.63 16.68
N SER A 125 21.44 -11.46 17.01
CA SER A 125 21.36 -10.90 18.34
C SER A 125 19.92 -10.48 18.67
N CYS A 126 19.62 -10.27 19.95
CA CYS A 126 18.32 -9.79 20.40
C CYS A 126 18.00 -8.42 19.79
N GLN A 127 16.72 -8.22 19.45
CA GLN A 127 16.22 -7.00 18.82
C GLN A 127 15.34 -6.23 19.81
N GLU A 128 15.18 -4.91 19.62
CA GLU A 128 14.33 -4.11 20.49
C GLU A 128 12.88 -4.63 20.47
N ILE A 129 12.31 -4.82 21.67
CA ILE A 129 10.93 -5.29 21.86
C ILE A 129 9.95 -4.37 21.12
N SER A 130 10.18 -3.05 21.14
CA SER A 130 9.36 -2.07 20.41
C SER A 130 9.31 -2.33 18.91
N GLY A 131 10.40 -2.81 18.32
CA GLY A 131 10.46 -3.17 16.90
C GLY A 131 9.82 -4.53 16.59
N LEU A 132 9.89 -5.47 17.53
CA LEU A 132 9.33 -6.82 17.38
C LEU A 132 7.83 -6.89 17.64
N LEU A 133 7.32 -6.09 18.58
CA LEU A 133 5.91 -5.99 18.94
C LEU A 133 5.16 -4.95 18.11
N ALA A 134 5.76 -4.45 17.02
CA ALA A 134 5.04 -3.66 16.04
C ALA A 134 3.86 -4.50 15.55
N GLN A 135 2.67 -4.23 16.09
CA GLN A 135 1.45 -4.95 15.77
C GLN A 135 1.22 -4.83 14.28
N VAL A 136 1.43 -5.92 13.55
CA VAL A 136 1.09 -5.97 12.14
C VAL A 136 -0.39 -6.26 12.07
N GLU A 137 -1.18 -5.20 11.88
CA GLU A 137 -2.59 -5.31 11.52
C GLU A 137 -2.67 -5.83 10.08
N TYR A 138 -3.36 -6.95 9.89
CA TYR A 138 -3.60 -7.53 8.59
C TYR A 138 -5.07 -7.40 8.24
N ASP A 139 -5.37 -6.59 7.22
CA ASP A 139 -6.68 -6.54 6.60
C ASP A 139 -6.81 -7.69 5.58
N MET A 140 -7.73 -8.63 5.82
CA MET A 140 -8.06 -9.70 4.87
C MET A 140 -9.39 -9.38 4.18
N TYR A 141 -9.37 -9.30 2.84
CA TYR A 141 -10.58 -9.18 2.02
C TYR A 141 -11.03 -10.57 1.54
N VAL A 142 -12.30 -10.91 1.82
CA VAL A 142 -12.95 -12.13 1.32
C VAL A 142 -14.11 -11.73 0.44
N ASP A 143 -14.03 -12.09 -0.85
CA ASP A 143 -15.10 -11.83 -1.80
C ASP A 143 -16.16 -12.92 -1.73
N LEU A 144 -17.40 -12.51 -1.45
CA LEU A 144 -18.55 -13.39 -1.38
C LEU A 144 -19.56 -12.97 -2.44
N HIS A 145 -19.95 -13.91 -3.31
CA HIS A 145 -20.94 -13.66 -4.35
C HIS A 145 -22.34 -14.04 -3.86
N PHE A 146 -23.16 -13.03 -3.58
CA PHE A 146 -24.55 -13.20 -3.19
C PHE A 146 -25.48 -12.82 -4.34
N THR A 147 -26.52 -13.62 -4.58
CA THR A 147 -27.55 -13.34 -5.59
C THR A 147 -28.76 -12.60 -5.01
N ASP A 148 -28.86 -12.52 -3.69
CA ASP A 148 -29.98 -11.91 -2.96
C ASP A 148 -29.49 -10.91 -1.92
N ILE A 149 -29.99 -9.68 -1.98
CA ILE A 149 -29.64 -8.62 -1.03
C ILE A 149 -30.15 -8.93 0.38
N GLY A 150 -31.25 -9.67 0.51
CA GLY A 150 -31.80 -10.10 1.81
C GLY A 150 -30.82 -10.96 2.61
N THR A 151 -30.08 -11.86 1.94
CA THR A 151 -29.01 -12.64 2.59
C THR A 151 -27.83 -11.79 3.08
N VAL A 152 -27.50 -10.70 2.39
CA VAL A 152 -26.43 -9.79 2.84
C VAL A 152 -26.85 -9.04 4.10
N ASP A 153 -28.08 -8.54 4.15
CA ASP A 153 -28.59 -7.81 5.32
C ASP A 153 -28.73 -8.71 6.54
N ALA A 154 -29.12 -9.98 6.35
CA ALA A 154 -29.12 -10.97 7.42
C ALA A 154 -27.71 -11.21 7.99
N LEU A 155 -26.69 -11.32 7.11
CA LEU A 155 -25.30 -11.49 7.54
C LEU A 155 -24.78 -10.26 8.29
N ARG A 156 -25.08 -9.04 7.81
CA ARG A 156 -24.75 -7.79 8.54
C ARG A 156 -25.35 -7.79 9.93
N SER A 157 -26.64 -8.11 10.04
CA SER A 157 -27.32 -8.16 11.33
C SER A 157 -26.70 -9.19 12.29
N ILE A 158 -26.19 -10.31 11.78
CA ILE A 158 -25.52 -11.33 12.60
C ILE A 158 -24.16 -10.81 13.10
N LEU A 159 -23.39 -10.14 12.24
CA LEU A 159 -22.10 -9.56 12.60
C LEU A 159 -22.25 -8.39 13.58
N ASP A 160 -23.25 -7.54 13.40
CA ASP A 160 -23.51 -6.39 14.28
C ASP A 160 -24.03 -6.81 15.66
N ALA A 161 -24.80 -7.91 15.73
CA ALA A 161 -25.29 -8.47 16.99
C ALA A 161 -24.20 -9.24 17.75
N GLY A 162 -23.17 -9.73 17.05
CA GLY A 162 -22.06 -10.46 17.61
C GLY A 162 -20.86 -9.55 17.87
N GLY A 163 -20.65 -9.13 19.12
CA GLY A 163 -19.33 -8.62 19.52
C GLY A 163 -18.33 -9.77 19.54
N PHE A 164 -17.85 -10.22 18.37
CA PHE A 164 -16.97 -11.38 18.29
C PHE A 164 -15.51 -10.92 18.28
N SER A 165 -14.76 -11.37 19.29
CA SER A 165 -13.32 -11.59 19.16
C SER A 165 -13.15 -13.08 18.82
N LEU A 166 -12.86 -13.41 17.56
CA LEU A 166 -12.62 -14.79 17.17
C LEU A 166 -11.13 -15.09 17.26
N ALA A 167 -10.72 -15.88 18.26
CA ALA A 167 -9.36 -16.38 18.37
C ALA A 167 -9.16 -17.55 17.40
N LEU A 168 -8.41 -17.33 16.32
CA LEU A 168 -8.02 -18.37 15.36
C LEU A 168 -6.81 -19.18 15.86
N GLY A 169 -6.15 -18.71 16.93
CA GLY A 169 -5.02 -19.33 17.59
C GLY A 169 -4.52 -18.51 18.78
N PRO A 170 -3.39 -18.86 19.40
CA PRO A 170 -2.84 -18.15 20.56
C PRO A 170 -2.36 -16.72 20.25
N THR A 171 -2.16 -16.40 18.97
CA THR A 171 -1.55 -15.13 18.53
C THR A 171 -2.38 -14.38 17.49
N VAL A 172 -3.54 -14.90 17.07
CA VAL A 172 -4.37 -14.28 16.02
C VAL A 172 -5.80 -14.13 16.54
N ASN A 173 -6.22 -12.89 16.74
CA ASN A 173 -7.58 -12.52 17.10
C ASN A 173 -8.18 -11.65 16.01
N VAL A 174 -9.34 -12.06 15.49
CA VAL A 174 -10.17 -11.20 14.65
C VAL A 174 -10.93 -10.24 15.57
N THR A 175 -10.70 -8.95 15.42
CA THR A 175 -11.30 -7.89 16.26
C THR A 175 -12.46 -7.18 15.58
N HIS A 176 -12.52 -7.21 14.24
CA HIS A 176 -13.59 -6.62 13.44
C HIS A 176 -13.77 -7.42 12.13
N ILE A 177 -15.02 -7.66 11.73
CA ILE A 177 -15.39 -8.03 10.36
C ILE A 177 -16.38 -6.98 9.86
N ASN A 178 -16.18 -6.48 8.65
CA ASN A 178 -17.10 -5.57 8.00
C ASN A 178 -17.51 -6.14 6.63
N ILE A 179 -18.76 -5.95 6.23
CA ILE A 179 -19.26 -6.35 4.91
C ILE A 179 -19.47 -5.11 4.06
N THR A 180 -18.58 -4.91 3.10
CA THR A 180 -18.73 -3.88 2.06
C THR A 180 -19.42 -4.49 0.85
N THR A 181 -20.62 -4.03 0.52
CA THR A 181 -21.21 -4.35 -0.78
C THR A 181 -20.76 -3.34 -1.79
N VAL A 182 -20.04 -3.80 -2.82
CA VAL A 182 -19.83 -2.98 -4.02
C VAL A 182 -21.18 -2.89 -4.74
N PRO A 183 -21.73 -1.68 -4.97
CA PRO A 183 -22.91 -1.54 -5.81
C PRO A 183 -22.61 -2.20 -7.16
N LEU A 184 -23.55 -2.97 -7.70
CA LEU A 184 -23.48 -3.44 -9.09
C LEU A 184 -23.47 -2.20 -10.00
N VAL A 185 -22.27 -1.71 -10.34
CA VAL A 185 -22.09 -0.61 -11.29
C VAL A 185 -22.04 -1.23 -12.68
N PHE A 186 -23.15 -1.16 -13.42
CA PHE A 186 -23.06 -1.17 -14.86
C PHE A 186 -22.58 0.21 -15.27
N TYR A 187 -21.42 0.28 -15.93
CA TYR A 187 -20.96 1.54 -16.51
C TYR A 187 -21.79 1.80 -17.78
N GLU A 188 -22.78 2.69 -17.67
CA GLU A 188 -23.41 3.28 -18.84
C GLU A 188 -22.53 4.45 -19.30
N TYR A 189 -21.77 4.23 -20.37
CA TYR A 189 -20.96 5.27 -20.99
C TYR A 189 -21.77 5.94 -22.09
N GLN A 190 -22.16 7.20 -21.89
CA GLN A 190 -22.69 8.03 -22.97
C GLN A 190 -21.51 8.61 -23.77
N ILE A 191 -21.29 8.11 -24.98
CA ILE A 191 -20.24 8.58 -25.88
C ILE A 191 -20.89 9.56 -26.86
N ILE A 192 -20.44 10.81 -26.84
CA ILE A 192 -20.86 11.85 -27.78
C ILE A 192 -19.79 11.93 -28.86
N ILE A 193 -20.17 11.75 -30.12
CA ILE A 193 -19.27 11.82 -31.28
C ILE A 193 -19.67 13.02 -32.12
N GLU A 194 -18.79 14.02 -32.20
CA GLU A 194 -18.95 15.13 -33.13
C GLU A 194 -18.49 14.69 -34.53
N VAL A 195 -19.42 14.71 -35.48
CA VAL A 195 -19.15 14.32 -36.88
C VAL A 195 -19.29 15.55 -37.77
N ASN A 196 -18.20 15.97 -38.40
CA ASN A 196 -18.22 17.02 -39.41
C ASN A 196 -18.52 16.41 -40.79
N THR A 197 -19.73 16.62 -41.30
CA THR A 197 -20.15 16.16 -42.64
C THR A 197 -20.81 17.29 -43.42
N SER A 198 -20.59 17.33 -44.73
CA SER A 198 -21.31 18.24 -45.64
C SER A 198 -22.68 17.69 -46.07
N ASP A 199 -23.00 16.44 -45.71
CA ASP A 199 -24.24 15.75 -46.07
C ASP A 199 -24.73 14.95 -44.85
N ALA A 200 -25.67 15.52 -44.10
CA ALA A 200 -26.27 14.88 -42.94
C ALA A 200 -27.22 13.73 -43.32
N ASP A 201 -27.83 13.78 -44.51
CA ASP A 201 -28.75 12.73 -44.99
C ASP A 201 -28.01 11.45 -45.32
N GLN A 202 -26.79 11.54 -45.87
CA GLN A 202 -25.92 10.37 -46.00
C GLN A 202 -25.59 9.74 -44.66
N LEU A 203 -25.29 10.54 -43.63
CA LEU A 203 -25.01 10.02 -42.29
C LEU A 203 -26.23 9.33 -41.68
N ARG A 204 -27.42 9.92 -41.84
CA ARG A 204 -28.71 9.31 -41.44
C ARG A 204 -28.89 7.94 -42.10
N ASN A 205 -28.68 7.86 -43.41
CA ASN A 205 -28.81 6.61 -44.15
C ASN A 205 -27.81 5.54 -43.72
N VAL A 206 -26.56 5.93 -43.44
CA VAL A 206 -25.55 5.02 -42.90
C VAL A 206 -25.99 4.47 -41.55
N LEU A 207 -26.38 5.33 -40.59
CA LEU A 207 -26.83 4.89 -39.26
C LEU A 207 -28.06 3.97 -39.34
N ASN A 208 -29.05 4.30 -40.17
CA ASN A 208 -30.24 3.48 -40.39
C ASN A 208 -29.94 2.11 -41.03
N SER A 209 -28.80 1.98 -41.72
CA SER A 209 -28.37 0.71 -42.31
C SER A 209 -27.60 -0.19 -41.35
N LEU A 210 -27.15 0.34 -40.21
CA LEU A 210 -26.47 -0.43 -39.19
C LEU A 210 -27.46 -1.31 -38.43
N THR A 211 -27.02 -2.51 -38.07
CA THR A 211 -27.76 -3.39 -37.16
C THR A 211 -27.07 -3.34 -35.81
N PHE A 212 -27.73 -2.75 -34.82
CA PHE A 212 -27.21 -2.68 -33.46
C PHE A 212 -27.51 -3.97 -32.67
N PRO A 213 -26.63 -4.37 -31.72
CA PRO A 213 -25.43 -3.66 -31.29
C PRO A 213 -24.25 -3.80 -32.27
N VAL A 214 -23.51 -2.72 -32.49
CA VAL A 214 -22.29 -2.69 -33.31
C VAL A 214 -21.08 -2.93 -32.42
N GLN A 215 -20.37 -4.03 -32.65
CA GLN A 215 -19.19 -4.38 -31.89
C GLN A 215 -17.94 -3.63 -32.41
N ILE A 216 -17.34 -2.79 -31.56
CA ILE A 216 -16.12 -2.01 -31.90
C ILE A 216 -14.85 -2.73 -31.44
N SER A 217 -14.93 -3.49 -30.34
CA SER A 217 -13.83 -4.34 -29.84
C SER A 217 -14.36 -5.58 -29.14
N SER A 218 -13.49 -6.48 -28.67
CA SER A 218 -13.89 -7.68 -27.92
C SER A 218 -14.73 -7.39 -26.67
N SER A 219 -14.68 -6.16 -26.16
CA SER A 219 -15.28 -5.77 -24.88
C SER A 219 -16.16 -4.52 -24.97
N VAL A 220 -16.39 -3.97 -26.17
CA VAL A 220 -17.17 -2.72 -26.37
C VAL A 220 -18.17 -2.89 -27.50
N ASN A 221 -19.44 -2.69 -27.16
CA ASN A 221 -20.58 -2.70 -28.07
C ASN A 221 -21.27 -1.33 -28.02
N ILE A 222 -21.54 -0.75 -29.19
CA ILE A 222 -22.47 0.37 -29.32
C ILE A 222 -23.86 -0.24 -29.39
N LEU A 223 -24.73 0.12 -28.44
CA LEU A 223 -26.08 -0.47 -28.34
C LEU A 223 -27.11 0.27 -29.18
N ASP A 224 -26.91 1.56 -29.37
CA ASP A 224 -27.74 2.44 -30.19
C ASP A 224 -26.92 3.69 -30.57
N ALA A 225 -27.32 4.37 -31.65
CA ALA A 225 -26.75 5.66 -32.01
C ALA A 225 -27.78 6.49 -32.78
N ASN A 226 -28.19 7.62 -32.19
CA ASN A 226 -29.12 8.57 -32.80
C ASN A 226 -28.44 9.91 -33.05
N ILE A 227 -28.77 10.54 -34.17
CA ILE A 227 -28.44 11.94 -34.40
C ILE A 227 -29.41 12.76 -33.55
N THR A 228 -28.89 13.71 -32.78
CA THR A 228 -29.72 14.54 -31.90
C THR A 228 -29.72 15.99 -32.36
N THR A 229 -28.62 16.46 -32.94
CA THR A 229 -28.42 17.85 -33.35
C THR A 229 -27.71 17.91 -34.71
N VAL A 230 -28.23 18.75 -35.59
CA VAL A 230 -27.65 19.06 -36.90
C VAL A 230 -27.40 20.56 -36.98
N CYS A 231 -26.14 20.96 -37.10
CA CYS A 231 -25.75 22.35 -37.29
C CYS A 231 -25.35 22.61 -38.73
N SER A 232 -25.91 23.65 -39.33
CA SER A 232 -25.56 24.12 -40.67
C SER A 232 -25.19 25.59 -40.63
N GLN A 233 -24.40 26.03 -41.61
CA GLN A 233 -24.08 27.43 -41.81
C GLN A 233 -24.80 27.96 -43.04
N ASP A 234 -25.55 29.03 -42.85
CA ASP A 234 -26.18 29.79 -43.93
C ASP A 234 -25.59 31.21 -44.02
N ASN A 235 -26.08 32.01 -44.97
CA ASN A 235 -25.63 33.39 -45.20
C ASN A 235 -25.85 34.33 -44.00
N THR A 236 -26.66 33.93 -43.01
CA THR A 236 -27.00 34.71 -41.81
C THR A 236 -26.27 34.25 -40.55
N GLY A 237 -25.49 33.17 -40.61
CA GLY A 237 -24.78 32.60 -39.46
C GLY A 237 -24.95 31.09 -39.35
N PHE A 238 -24.57 30.54 -38.20
CA PHE A 238 -24.79 29.12 -37.89
C PHE A 238 -26.16 28.92 -37.26
N GLN A 239 -26.82 27.83 -37.63
CA GLN A 239 -28.09 27.41 -37.07
C GLN A 239 -28.05 25.92 -36.74
N CYS A 240 -28.48 25.55 -35.54
CA CYS A 240 -28.51 24.17 -35.07
C CYS A 240 -29.95 23.73 -34.80
N HIS A 241 -30.35 22.63 -35.42
CA HIS A 241 -31.68 22.03 -35.32
C HIS A 241 -31.62 20.68 -34.59
N CYS A 242 -32.66 20.37 -33.83
CA CYS A 242 -32.85 19.05 -33.23
C CYS A 242 -33.52 18.09 -34.21
N GLU A 243 -33.17 16.81 -34.10
CA GLU A 243 -33.93 15.73 -34.74
C GLU A 243 -35.28 15.54 -34.04
N ASN A 244 -36.20 14.84 -34.71
CA ASN A 244 -37.50 14.49 -34.12
C ASN A 244 -37.30 13.76 -32.78
N ASP A 245 -38.15 14.08 -31.81
CA ASP A 245 -38.10 13.57 -30.44
C ASP A 245 -36.94 14.11 -29.58
N TYR A 246 -36.19 15.10 -30.07
CA TYR A 246 -35.18 15.84 -29.31
C TYR A 246 -35.49 17.34 -29.27
N LEU A 247 -35.14 17.99 -28.16
CA LEU A 247 -35.34 19.43 -27.95
C LEU A 247 -34.13 20.07 -27.28
N TRP A 248 -33.91 21.34 -27.58
CA TRP A 248 -32.99 22.16 -26.79
C TRP A 248 -33.61 22.51 -25.44
N PRO A 249 -32.83 22.40 -24.35
CA PRO A 249 -33.20 22.92 -23.05
C PRO A 249 -33.49 24.43 -23.09
N CYS A 250 -34.34 24.91 -22.18
CA CYS A 250 -34.84 26.29 -22.20
C CYS A 250 -33.75 27.35 -22.06
N ASP A 251 -32.74 27.11 -21.22
CA ASP A 251 -31.59 27.99 -21.04
C ASP A 251 -30.81 28.18 -22.35
N LYS A 252 -30.71 27.13 -23.18
CA LYS A 252 -30.04 27.20 -24.48
C LYS A 252 -30.84 27.97 -25.50
N CYS A 253 -32.15 27.74 -25.52
CA CYS A 253 -33.08 28.48 -26.37
C CYS A 253 -33.05 29.99 -26.10
N ASP A 254 -32.95 30.38 -24.83
CA ASP A 254 -32.88 31.78 -24.43
C ASP A 254 -31.49 32.39 -24.70
N THR A 255 -30.42 31.63 -24.43
CA THR A 255 -29.03 32.10 -24.60
C THR A 255 -28.66 32.28 -26.08
N TYR A 256 -28.99 31.31 -26.92
CA TYR A 256 -28.59 31.29 -28.33
C TYR A 256 -29.68 31.73 -29.30
N GLY A 257 -30.88 32.02 -28.78
CA GLY A 257 -32.02 32.53 -29.53
C GLY A 257 -32.71 31.48 -30.39
N LYS A 258 -34.01 31.33 -30.21
CA LYS A 258 -34.87 30.41 -30.99
C LYS A 258 -34.93 30.81 -32.45
N CYS A 259 -34.99 29.82 -33.35
CA CYS A 259 -35.13 30.08 -34.79
C CYS A 259 -36.57 29.93 -35.32
N ASP A 260 -37.45 29.23 -34.59
CA ASP A 260 -38.80 28.84 -35.03
C ASP A 260 -39.91 29.77 -34.52
N GLY A 261 -39.57 30.83 -33.78
CA GLY A 261 -40.52 31.80 -33.24
C GLY A 261 -41.52 31.23 -32.23
N ASN A 262 -41.29 30.00 -31.76
CA ASN A 262 -42.18 29.32 -30.82
C ASN A 262 -42.10 29.95 -29.41
N THR A 263 -43.24 29.99 -28.72
CA THR A 263 -43.36 30.50 -27.34
C THR A 263 -43.12 29.42 -26.28
N SER A 264 -42.92 28.15 -26.69
CA SER A 264 -42.51 27.07 -25.80
C SER A 264 -41.20 27.41 -25.08
N ASN A 265 -41.04 26.95 -23.84
CA ASN A 265 -39.81 27.15 -23.07
C ASN A 265 -38.64 26.37 -23.69
N THR A 266 -38.89 25.17 -24.20
CA THR A 266 -37.96 24.40 -25.05
C THR A 266 -38.10 24.81 -26.51
N CYS A 267 -37.11 24.51 -27.34
CA CYS A 267 -37.12 24.86 -28.76
C CYS A 267 -36.50 23.76 -29.61
N GLY A 268 -36.93 23.68 -30.87
CA GLY A 268 -36.36 22.74 -31.85
C GLY A 268 -35.06 23.25 -32.49
N CYS A 269 -34.71 24.53 -32.30
CA CYS A 269 -33.54 25.10 -32.96
C CYS A 269 -33.01 26.38 -32.30
N ILE A 270 -31.71 26.64 -32.52
CA ILE A 270 -30.97 27.82 -32.03
C ILE A 270 -30.10 28.44 -33.13
N ASN A 271 -29.80 29.74 -33.03
CA ASN A 271 -29.00 30.49 -34.02
C ASN A 271 -27.50 30.59 -33.67
N ALA A 272 -26.94 29.54 -33.07
CA ALA A 272 -25.51 29.44 -32.78
C ALA A 272 -25.07 27.99 -32.62
N ILE A 273 -23.76 27.73 -32.74
CA ILE A 273 -23.14 26.48 -32.29
C ILE A 273 -22.74 26.65 -30.83
N PRO A 274 -23.23 25.83 -29.89
CA PRO A 274 -22.83 25.89 -28.49
C PRO A 274 -21.32 25.60 -28.35
N PRO A 275 -20.51 26.52 -27.81
CA PRO A 275 -19.06 26.33 -27.67
C PRO A 275 -18.68 25.29 -26.61
N ASP A 276 -19.63 24.91 -25.76
CA ASP A 276 -19.52 23.89 -24.72
C ASP A 276 -19.86 22.48 -25.23
N GLY A 277 -20.13 22.32 -26.53
CA GLY A 277 -20.41 21.00 -27.15
C GLY A 277 -21.76 20.40 -26.72
N GLN A 278 -22.68 21.22 -26.21
CA GLN A 278 -24.02 20.76 -25.85
C GLN A 278 -24.87 20.45 -27.09
N TYR A 279 -25.83 19.55 -26.90
CA TYR A 279 -26.69 18.98 -27.95
C TYR A 279 -28.14 18.82 -27.44
N CYS A 280 -29.06 18.54 -28.36
CA CYS A 280 -30.46 18.34 -28.05
C CYS A 280 -30.70 17.09 -27.20
N GLN A 281 -31.61 17.20 -26.23
CA GLN A 281 -31.94 16.13 -25.28
C GLN A 281 -33.27 15.47 -25.67
N PRO A 282 -33.50 14.18 -25.32
CA PRO A 282 -34.76 13.51 -25.59
C PRO A 282 -35.96 14.27 -24.99
N ALA A 283 -37.03 14.42 -25.75
CA ALA A 283 -38.22 15.17 -25.33
C ALA A 283 -39.01 14.46 -24.20
N ASP A 284 -38.88 13.13 -24.08
CA ASP A 284 -39.65 12.28 -23.15
C ASP A 284 -39.03 12.11 -21.74
N GLN A 285 -38.06 12.96 -21.36
CA GLN A 285 -37.45 12.96 -20.01
C GLN A 285 -38.01 14.06 -19.09
N ASN A 286 -39.28 14.42 -19.22
CA ASN A 286 -39.94 15.40 -18.33
C ASN A 286 -41.28 14.91 -17.78
#